data_AF-A0A3R7FHQ0-F1
#
_entry.id   AF-A0A3R7FHQ0-F1
#
_cell.length_a   1.000
_cell.length_b   1.000
_cell.length_c   1.000
_cell.angle_alpha   90.00
_cell.angle_beta   90.00
_cell.angle_gamma   90.00
#
_symmetry.space_group_name_H-M   'P 1'
#
loop_
_entity.id
_entity.type
_entity.pdbx_description
1 polymer ?
#
loop_
_entity_poly.entity_id
_entity_poly.type
_entity_poly.pdbx_seq_one_letter_code
_entity_poly.pdbx_strand_id
1 'polypeptide(L)'
;MHRRVADGGSTVDPTNRTAVRDQLEQFAGPAAVTEADDGTLRAEFSGRTHIAVTPDGAIDTGMPLHSFDGMPERLVFNHDSGELRAELDDGGVYVFRRP
;
A
#
# COMPACT_ATOMS: atom_id res chain seq x y z
N MET A 1 6.11 -16.49 5.24
CA MET A 1 5.01 -16.83 6.16
C MET A 1 4.20 -15.56 6.39
N HIS A 2 3.06 -15.40 5.70
CA HIS A 2 2.17 -14.24 5.88
C HIS A 2 1.22 -14.52 7.04
N ARG A 3 1.27 -13.70 8.10
CA ARG A 3 0.35 -13.80 9.22
C ARG A 3 -0.95 -13.08 8.83
N ARG A 4 -2.05 -13.81 8.74
CA ARG A 4 -3.40 -13.22 8.61
C ARG A 4 -3.74 -12.52 9.93
N VAL A 5 -4.05 -11.23 9.88
CA VAL A 5 -4.65 -10.51 11.02
C VAL A 5 -6.13 -10.89 11.11
N ALA A 6 -6.70 -10.81 12.32
CA ALA A 6 -8.05 -11.25 12.65
C ALA A 6 -9.18 -10.61 11.80
N ASP A 7 -8.88 -9.52 11.07
CA ASP A 7 -9.79 -8.79 10.19
C ASP A 7 -9.64 -9.13 8.68
N GLY A 8 -9.00 -10.27 8.36
CA GLY A 8 -8.95 -10.81 6.99
C GLY A 8 -7.90 -10.21 6.05
N GLY A 9 -7.12 -9.24 6.51
CA GLY A 9 -6.04 -8.62 5.74
C GLY A 9 -4.70 -9.37 5.78
N SER A 10 -3.94 -9.24 4.70
CA SER A 10 -2.54 -9.64 4.59
C SER A 10 -1.64 -8.50 5.09
N THR A 11 -0.91 -8.78 6.16
CA THR A 11 0.04 -7.83 6.73
C THR A 11 1.41 -7.95 6.06
N VAL A 12 1.98 -6.83 5.64
CA VAL A 12 3.33 -6.74 5.09
C VAL A 12 4.13 -5.62 5.77
N ASP A 13 5.42 -5.88 5.86
CA ASP A 13 6.40 -4.87 6.24
C ASP A 13 6.64 -3.96 5.02
N PRO A 14 6.57 -2.62 5.16
CA PRO A 14 6.70 -1.70 4.03
C PRO A 14 8.10 -1.69 3.40
N THR A 15 9.14 -2.11 4.13
CA THR A 15 10.51 -2.25 3.58
C THR A 15 10.71 -3.57 2.83
N ASN A 16 9.80 -4.55 3.01
CA ASN A 16 9.83 -5.80 2.26
C ASN A 16 9.26 -5.60 0.84
N ARG A 17 10.09 -5.07 -0.05
CA ARG A 17 9.73 -4.73 -1.43
C ARG A 17 9.04 -5.85 -2.20
N THR A 18 9.52 -7.09 -2.08
CA THR A 18 8.90 -8.23 -2.79
C THR A 18 7.49 -8.50 -2.30
N ALA A 19 7.27 -8.45 -0.98
CA ALA A 19 5.93 -8.64 -0.41
C ALA A 19 5.01 -7.45 -0.74
N VAL A 20 5.52 -6.22 -0.67
CA VAL A 20 4.76 -5.02 -1.06
C VAL A 20 4.33 -5.09 -2.52
N ARG A 21 5.25 -5.44 -3.42
CA ARG A 21 4.95 -5.58 -4.84
C ARG A 21 3.86 -6.61 -5.10
N ASP A 22 4.00 -7.82 -4.56
CA ASP A 22 3.02 -8.90 -4.72
C ASP A 22 1.63 -8.46 -4.25
N GLN A 23 1.56 -7.77 -3.10
CA GLN A 23 0.30 -7.25 -2.59
C GLN A 23 -0.25 -6.09 -3.42
N LEU A 24 0.57 -5.17 -3.92
CA LEU A 24 0.13 -4.11 -4.82
C LEU A 24 -0.38 -4.68 -6.15
N GLU A 25 0.31 -5.68 -6.72
CA GLU A 25 -0.11 -6.36 -7.95
C GLU A 25 -1.44 -7.08 -7.76
N GLN A 26 -1.66 -7.68 -6.58
CA GLN A 26 -2.95 -8.28 -6.21
C GLN A 26 -4.04 -7.22 -5.98
N PHE A 27 -3.68 -6.06 -5.42
CA PHE A 27 -4.62 -5.01 -5.02
C PHE A 27 -5.10 -4.14 -6.19
N ALA A 28 -4.18 -3.74 -7.07
CA ALA A 28 -4.38 -2.85 -8.21
C ALA A 28 -4.44 -3.58 -9.56
N GLY A 29 -3.91 -4.80 -9.63
CA GLY A 29 -3.66 -5.54 -10.85
C GLY A 29 -2.20 -5.37 -11.32
N PRO A 30 -1.57 -6.42 -11.86
CA PRO A 30 -0.13 -6.40 -12.18
C PRO A 30 0.23 -5.41 -13.27
N ALA A 31 -0.68 -5.09 -14.18
CA ALA A 31 -0.47 -4.09 -15.23
C ALA A 31 -0.52 -2.64 -14.71
N ALA A 32 -1.08 -2.43 -13.53
CA ALA A 32 -1.20 -1.11 -12.90
C ALA A 32 -0.04 -0.80 -11.94
N VAL A 33 0.84 -1.78 -11.68
CA VAL A 33 2.01 -1.62 -10.82
C VAL A 33 3.25 -1.40 -11.67
N THR A 34 3.97 -0.34 -11.37
CA THR A 34 5.22 0.05 -12.00
C THR A 34 6.30 0.22 -10.95
N GLU A 35 7.54 0.13 -11.37
CA GLU A 35 8.71 0.38 -10.53
C GLU A 35 9.50 1.54 -11.15
N ALA A 36 9.78 2.56 -10.36
CA ALA A 36 10.64 3.67 -10.75
C ALA A 36 12.12 3.30 -10.61
N ASP A 37 13.02 4.08 -11.23
CA ASP A 37 14.47 3.83 -11.21
C ASP A 37 15.07 3.81 -9.79
N ASP A 38 14.48 4.55 -8.86
CA ASP A 38 14.87 4.58 -7.44
C ASP A 38 14.35 3.36 -6.65
N GLY A 39 13.61 2.45 -7.30
CA GLY A 39 13.02 1.26 -6.68
C GLY A 39 11.67 1.50 -5.99
N THR A 40 11.12 2.71 -6.12
CA THR A 40 9.76 3.03 -5.66
C THR A 40 8.74 2.24 -6.46
N LEU A 41 7.86 1.51 -5.76
CA LEU A 41 6.75 0.78 -6.36
C LEU A 41 5.53 1.69 -6.42
N ARG A 42 4.94 1.87 -7.60
CA ARG A 42 3.76 2.73 -7.81
C ARG A 42 2.62 1.93 -8.43
N ALA A 43 1.48 1.92 -7.75
CA ALA A 43 0.22 1.40 -8.25
C ALA A 43 -0.72 2.57 -8.62
N GLU A 44 -1.24 2.58 -9.84
CA GLU A 44 -2.17 3.62 -10.31
C GLU A 44 -3.60 3.11 -10.48
N PHE A 45 -4.56 3.92 -10.03
CA PHE A 45 -5.99 3.68 -10.12
C PHE A 45 -6.65 4.86 -10.84
N SER A 46 -7.35 4.60 -11.94
CA SER A 46 -8.21 5.57 -12.64
C SER A 46 -7.58 6.97 -12.83
N GLY A 47 -6.28 7.01 -13.15
CA GLY A 47 -5.52 8.19 -13.60
C GLY A 47 -5.24 9.32 -12.59
N ARG A 48 -5.90 9.34 -11.43
CA ARG A 48 -5.70 10.38 -10.38
C ARG A 48 -5.48 9.81 -8.99
N THR A 49 -5.69 8.51 -8.84
CA THR A 49 -5.54 7.83 -7.57
C THR A 49 -4.31 6.95 -7.64
N HIS A 50 -3.44 6.97 -6.64
CA HIS A 50 -2.22 6.17 -6.64
C HIS A 50 -1.81 5.77 -5.24
N ILE A 51 -1.00 4.71 -5.19
CA ILE A 51 -0.22 4.30 -4.04
C ILE A 51 1.23 4.20 -4.52
N ALA A 52 2.16 4.83 -3.82
CA ALA A 52 3.59 4.72 -4.03
C ALA A 52 4.25 4.28 -2.72
N VAL A 53 5.16 3.32 -2.80
CA VAL A 53 5.94 2.84 -1.65
C VAL A 53 7.41 2.89 -2.02
N THR A 54 8.18 3.68 -1.27
CA THR A 54 9.63 3.82 -1.46
C THR A 54 10.36 2.57 -0.94
N PRO A 55 11.61 2.30 -1.36
CA PRO A 55 12.38 1.17 -0.84
C PRO A 55 12.62 1.24 0.68
N ASP A 56 12.60 2.43 1.27
CA ASP A 56 12.73 2.66 2.72
C ASP A 56 11.41 2.43 3.49
N GLY A 57 10.32 2.14 2.78
CA GLY A 57 9.01 1.87 3.36
C GLY A 57 8.13 3.10 3.59
N ALA A 58 8.54 4.28 3.12
CA ALA A 58 7.65 5.43 3.09
C ALA A 58 6.53 5.18 2.08
N ILE A 59 5.30 5.52 2.46
CA ILE A 59 4.14 5.43 1.61
C ILE A 59 3.65 6.83 1.24
N ASP A 60 3.29 6.99 -0.02
CA ASP A 60 2.58 8.14 -0.55
C ASP A 60 1.31 7.63 -1.24
N THR A 61 0.17 8.19 -0.88
CA THR A 61 -1.11 7.89 -1.52
C THR A 61 -1.74 9.19 -1.99
N GLY A 62 -2.25 9.16 -3.22
CA GLY A 62 -2.97 10.27 -3.81
C GLY A 62 -4.39 9.85 -4.15
N MET A 63 -5.35 10.66 -3.78
CA MET A 63 -6.75 10.65 -4.21
C MET A 63 -7.23 12.09 -4.40
N PRO A 64 -8.29 12.33 -5.17
CA PRO A 64 -8.93 13.64 -5.22
C PRO A 64 -9.30 14.12 -3.80
N LEU A 65 -8.76 15.28 -3.40
CA LEU A 65 -8.98 15.92 -2.08
C LEU A 65 -8.42 15.16 -0.87
N HIS A 66 -7.71 14.04 -1.08
CA HIS A 66 -7.11 13.26 -0.01
C HIS A 66 -5.74 12.73 -0.45
N SER A 67 -4.68 13.19 0.18
CA SER A 67 -3.36 12.59 0.07
C SER A 67 -2.86 12.19 1.45
N PHE A 68 -2.04 11.16 1.49
CA PHE A 68 -1.34 10.77 2.70
C PHE A 68 0.08 10.40 2.35
N ASP A 69 1.01 11.06 2.99
CA ASP A 69 2.43 10.75 3.00
C ASP A 69 2.84 10.39 4.43
N GLY A 70 3.62 9.32 4.58
CA GLY A 70 4.06 8.89 5.90
C GLY A 70 4.95 7.66 5.89
N MET A 71 5.43 7.30 7.07
CA MET A 71 6.26 6.12 7.29
C MET A 71 5.51 5.17 8.23
N PRO A 72 4.65 4.29 7.69
CA PRO A 72 3.96 3.30 8.49
C PRO A 72 4.95 2.25 8.99
N GLU A 73 4.67 1.68 10.16
CA GLU A 73 5.38 0.48 10.62
C GLU A 73 4.88 -0.77 9.88
N ARG A 74 3.64 -0.71 9.38
CA ARG A 74 2.94 -1.87 8.83
C ARG A 74 1.91 -1.48 7.81
N LEU A 75 1.84 -2.27 6.73
CA LEU A 75 0.77 -2.19 5.74
C LEU A 75 -0.13 -3.42 5.86
N VAL A 76 -1.44 -3.21 5.81
CA VAL A 76 -2.44 -4.27 5.83
C VAL A 76 -3.32 -4.16 4.61
N PHE A 77 -3.19 -5.14 3.71
CA PHE A 77 -3.98 -5.24 2.49
C PHE A 77 -5.18 -6.15 2.74
N ASN A 78 -6.39 -5.59 2.72
CA ASN A 78 -7.62 -6.36 2.67
C ASN A 78 -8.16 -6.33 1.23
N HIS A 79 -7.90 -7.41 0.51
CA HIS A 79 -8.32 -7.58 -0.89
C HIS A 79 -9.82 -7.82 -1.06
N ASP A 80 -10.48 -8.34 -0.03
CA ASP A 80 -11.94 -8.59 -0.03
C ASP A 80 -12.70 -7.26 0.02
N SER A 81 -12.31 -6.38 0.95
CA SER A 81 -12.89 -5.04 1.11
C SER A 81 -12.31 -3.99 0.15
N GLY A 82 -11.20 -4.28 -0.53
CA GLY A 82 -10.48 -3.30 -1.37
C GLY A 82 -9.84 -2.17 -0.56
N GLU A 83 -9.36 -2.48 0.64
CA GLU A 83 -8.79 -1.52 1.58
C GLU A 83 -7.29 -1.78 1.82
N LEU A 84 -6.50 -0.72 1.79
CA LEU A 84 -5.13 -0.69 2.30
C LEU A 84 -5.12 0.13 3.58
N ARG A 85 -4.61 -0.44 4.67
CA ARG A 85 -4.38 0.27 5.93
C ARG A 85 -2.89 0.49 6.14
N ALA A 86 -2.51 1.70 6.49
CA ALA A 86 -1.16 2.06 6.90
C ALA A 86 -1.20 2.37 8.40
N GLU A 87 -0.55 1.53 9.20
CA GLU A 87 -0.46 1.67 10.65
C GLU A 87 0.83 2.41 11.00
N LEU A 88 0.70 3.54 11.69
CA LEU A 88 1.79 4.44 12.08
C LEU A 88 2.27 4.11 13.51
N ASP A 89 3.51 4.48 13.82
CA ASP A 89 4.15 4.25 15.13
C ASP A 89 3.38 4.87 16.31
N ASP A 90 2.74 6.03 16.11
CA ASP A 90 1.90 6.69 17.13
C ASP A 90 0.52 6.01 17.33
N GLY A 91 0.29 4.87 16.68
CA GLY A 91 -0.99 4.15 16.70
C GLY A 91 -2.05 4.73 15.75
N GLY A 92 -1.70 5.74 14.95
CA GLY A 92 -2.55 6.29 13.90
C GLY A 92 -2.74 5.28 12.77
N VAL A 93 -3.97 5.20 12.23
CA VAL A 93 -4.27 4.33 11.09
C VAL A 93 -4.83 5.16 9.95
N TYR A 94 -4.11 5.17 8.82
CA TYR A 94 -4.63 5.68 7.56
C TYR A 94 -5.29 4.55 6.77
N VAL A 95 -6.46 4.81 6.20
CA VAL A 95 -7.18 3.83 5.37
C VAL A 95 -7.37 4.39 3.97
N PHE A 96 -6.77 3.72 3.01
CA PHE A 96 -6.98 3.91 1.59
C PHE A 96 -8.00 2.89 1.08
N ARG A 97 -8.96 3.34 0.28
CA ARG A 97 -9.92 2.46 -0.39
C ARG A 97 -9.78 2.65 -1.89
N ARG A 98 -9.61 1.55 -2.63
CA ARG A 98 -9.54 1.64 -4.09
C ARG A 98 -10.90 2.14 -4.64
N PRO A 99 -10.91 3.01 -5.65
CA PRO A 99 -12.12 3.56 -6.26
C PRO A 99 -12.91 2.54 -7.08
#